data_AF-A0A958ENN0-F1
#
_entry.id   AF-A0A958ENN0-F1
#
_cell.length_a   1.000
_cell.length_b   1.000
_cell.length_c   1.000
_cell.angle_alpha   90.00
_cell.angle_beta   90.00
_cell.angle_gamma   90.00
#
_symmetry.space_group_name_H-M   'P 1'
#
loop_
_entity.id
_entity.type
_entity.pdbx_description
1 polymer ?
#
loop_
_entity_poly.entity_id
_entity_poly.type
_entity_poly.pdbx_seq_one_letter_code
_entity_poly.pdbx_strand_id
1 'polypeptide(L)'
;MQVADYQYWLKFARQHSRKANEAEDLLQDCLLIAVRAAKDDLSNEDNRKWFAGVIKKQSLMAARTAVRRKTREEKTATESKTQTTDPENPPNYVILHKLPKSAQKVIKLALAGLNQDEIRQLLKLSPTAFRQRLTTIRKVINDLPEDLRVEAVAMAYYKRENRHDDLALGLIRRALLRVLRDEEDIGSHDPDGHLLIFRKD
;
A
#
# COMPACT_ATOMS: atom_id res chain seq x y z
N MET A 1 -2.09 -22.25 -31.93
CA MET A 1 -1.16 -23.15 -31.20
C MET A 1 -1.66 -24.58 -31.31
N GLN A 2 -0.79 -25.55 -31.60
CA GLN A 2 -1.19 -26.97 -31.66
C GLN A 2 -1.35 -27.56 -30.25
N VAL A 3 -2.15 -28.63 -30.12
CA VAL A 3 -2.40 -29.29 -28.81
C VAL A 3 -1.10 -29.80 -28.16
N ALA A 4 -0.14 -30.28 -28.98
CA ALA A 4 1.16 -30.72 -28.50
C ALA A 4 2.01 -29.57 -27.91
N ASP A 5 1.97 -28.39 -28.52
CA ASP A 5 2.67 -27.19 -28.03
C ASP A 5 2.08 -26.71 -26.70
N TYR A 6 0.75 -26.74 -26.57
CA TYR A 6 0.08 -26.40 -25.31
C TYR A 6 0.57 -27.30 -24.17
N GLN A 7 0.61 -28.62 -24.39
CA GLN A 7 1.04 -29.58 -23.37
C GLN A 7 2.51 -29.40 -23.00
N TYR A 8 3.39 -29.11 -23.98
CA TYR A 8 4.79 -28.79 -23.72
C TYR A 8 4.91 -27.57 -22.81
N TRP A 9 4.22 -26.48 -23.12
CA TRP A 9 4.28 -25.24 -22.35
C TRP A 9 3.59 -25.34 -20.99
N LEU A 10 2.53 -26.14 -20.87
CA LEU A 10 1.91 -26.43 -19.58
C LEU A 10 2.85 -27.23 -18.67
N LYS A 11 3.58 -28.21 -19.22
CA LYS A 11 4.62 -28.94 -18.47
C LYS A 11 5.74 -28.01 -18.03
N PHE A 12 6.14 -27.07 -18.89
CA PHE A 12 7.14 -26.06 -18.56
C PHE A 12 6.65 -25.08 -17.47
N ALA A 13 5.41 -24.60 -17.56
CA ALA A 13 4.79 -23.75 -16.54
C ALA A 13 4.68 -24.46 -15.18
N ARG A 14 4.35 -25.76 -15.18
CA ARG A 14 4.30 -26.58 -13.95
C ARG A 14 5.65 -26.69 -13.22
N GLN A 15 6.77 -26.64 -13.94
CA GLN A 15 8.10 -26.63 -13.30
C GLN A 15 8.40 -25.30 -12.59
N HIS A 16 7.68 -24.24 -12.98
CA HIS A 16 7.85 -22.89 -12.45
C HIS A 16 6.72 -22.46 -11.50
N SER A 17 5.65 -23.24 -11.42
CA SER A 17 4.53 -23.04 -10.50
C SER A 17 4.65 -23.96 -9.28
N ARG A 18 4.14 -23.54 -8.12
CA ARG A 18 4.09 -24.39 -6.92
C ARG A 18 2.87 -25.31 -6.90
N LYS A 19 1.80 -24.97 -7.62
CA LYS A 19 0.57 -25.79 -7.72
C LYS A 19 0.14 -26.02 -9.16
N ALA A 20 -0.53 -27.14 -9.40
CA ALA A 20 -0.95 -27.55 -10.74
C ALA A 20 -1.99 -26.61 -11.35
N ASN A 21 -2.93 -26.11 -10.55
CA ASN A 21 -3.94 -25.12 -10.94
C ASN A 21 -3.33 -23.75 -11.25
N GLU A 22 -2.35 -23.29 -10.46
CA GLU A 22 -1.62 -22.04 -10.73
C GLU A 22 -0.82 -22.09 -12.05
N ALA A 23 -0.44 -23.28 -12.52
CA ALA A 23 0.33 -23.44 -13.75
C ALA A 23 -0.50 -23.19 -15.03
N GLU A 24 -1.80 -23.49 -14.99
CA GLU A 24 -2.71 -23.26 -16.12
C GLU A 24 -3.02 -21.77 -16.27
N ASP A 25 -3.35 -21.10 -15.17
CA ASP A 25 -3.54 -19.65 -15.12
C ASP A 25 -2.28 -18.91 -15.59
N LEU A 26 -1.11 -19.31 -15.09
CA LEU A 26 0.18 -18.75 -15.48
C LEU A 26 0.43 -18.88 -17.00
N LEU A 27 0.12 -20.04 -17.57
CA LEU A 27 0.28 -20.27 -19.01
C LEU A 27 -0.67 -19.38 -19.81
N GLN A 28 -1.92 -19.28 -19.38
CA GLN A 28 -2.94 -18.46 -20.05
C GLN A 28 -2.53 -16.98 -20.06
N ASP A 29 -2.05 -16.45 -18.93
CA ASP A 29 -1.53 -15.08 -18.83
C ASP A 29 -0.34 -14.86 -19.77
N CYS A 30 0.59 -15.83 -19.83
CA CYS A 30 1.74 -15.73 -20.71
C CYS A 30 1.34 -15.73 -22.19
N LEU A 31 0.37 -16.57 -22.59
CA LEU A 31 -0.15 -16.59 -23.96
C LEU A 31 -0.80 -15.25 -24.33
N LEU A 32 -1.54 -14.64 -23.42
CA LEU A 32 -2.12 -13.32 -23.63
C LEU A 32 -1.04 -12.25 -23.86
N ILE A 33 0.08 -12.34 -23.13
CA ILE A 33 1.25 -11.46 -23.31
C ILE A 33 1.90 -11.69 -24.67
N ALA A 34 2.00 -12.94 -25.13
CA ALA A 34 2.55 -13.28 -26.43
C ALA A 34 1.71 -12.69 -27.57
N VAL A 35 0.38 -12.82 -27.50
CA VAL A 35 -0.56 -12.24 -28.47
C VAL A 35 -0.44 -10.72 -28.50
N ARG A 36 -0.42 -10.06 -27.34
CA ARG A 36 -0.26 -8.59 -27.25
C ARG A 36 1.08 -8.09 -27.80
N ALA A 37 2.12 -8.91 -27.74
CA ALA A 37 3.44 -8.61 -28.27
C ALA A 37 3.62 -9.03 -29.74
N ALA A 38 2.59 -9.57 -30.41
CA ALA A 38 2.67 -10.16 -31.75
C ALA A 38 3.77 -11.25 -31.86
N LYS A 39 3.94 -12.04 -30.79
CA LYS A 39 4.92 -13.12 -30.62
C LYS A 39 4.25 -14.46 -30.31
N ASP A 40 3.02 -14.63 -30.77
CA ASP A 40 2.19 -15.82 -30.56
C ASP A 40 2.52 -16.97 -31.52
N ASP A 41 3.31 -16.72 -32.56
CA ASP A 41 3.93 -17.77 -33.37
C ASP A 41 5.08 -18.43 -32.60
N LEU A 42 4.74 -19.52 -31.90
CA LEU A 42 5.66 -20.37 -31.14
C LEU A 42 6.33 -21.45 -32.00
N SER A 43 6.12 -21.48 -33.32
CA SER A 43 6.94 -22.30 -34.22
C SER A 43 8.30 -21.64 -34.47
N ASN A 44 8.40 -20.32 -34.31
CA ASN A 44 9.65 -19.57 -34.36
C ASN A 44 10.49 -19.77 -33.07
N GLU A 45 11.75 -20.15 -33.23
CA GLU A 45 12.65 -20.44 -32.11
C GLU A 45 12.92 -19.22 -31.20
N ASP A 46 13.02 -18.02 -31.77
CA ASP A 46 13.25 -16.78 -31.01
C ASP A 46 12.05 -16.44 -30.14
N ASN A 47 10.84 -16.63 -30.67
CA ASN A 47 9.61 -16.45 -29.91
C ASN A 47 9.49 -17.49 -28.79
N ARG A 48 9.91 -18.74 -29.02
CA ARG A 48 9.96 -19.77 -27.96
C ARG A 48 10.92 -19.40 -26.83
N LYS A 49 12.14 -18.94 -27.16
CA LYS A 49 13.14 -18.50 -26.17
C LYS A 49 12.62 -17.32 -25.36
N TRP A 50 12.01 -16.34 -26.04
CA TRP A 50 11.37 -15.20 -25.39
C TRP A 50 10.21 -15.63 -24.47
N PHE A 51 9.34 -16.52 -24.94
CA PHE A 51 8.18 -17.00 -24.20
C PHE A 51 8.57 -17.79 -22.94
N ALA A 52 9.62 -18.61 -23.01
CA ALA A 52 10.20 -19.25 -21.83
C ALA A 52 10.68 -18.22 -20.80
N GLY A 53 11.24 -17.10 -21.25
CA GLY A 53 11.59 -15.96 -20.39
C GLY A 53 10.38 -15.28 -19.75
N VAL A 54 9.28 -15.12 -20.49
CA VAL A 54 8.01 -14.58 -19.98
C VAL A 54 7.47 -15.47 -18.87
N ILE A 55 7.40 -16.79 -19.08
CA ILE A 55 6.93 -17.74 -18.05
C ILE A 55 7.78 -17.64 -16.78
N LYS A 56 9.10 -17.59 -16.90
CA LYS A 56 10.02 -17.43 -15.76
C LYS A 56 9.80 -16.11 -15.00
N LYS A 57 9.60 -15.01 -15.73
CA LYS A 57 9.38 -13.70 -15.10
C LYS A 57 8.04 -13.65 -14.39
N GLN A 58 6.99 -14.18 -15.00
CA GLN A 58 5.65 -14.21 -14.44
C GLN A 58 5.54 -15.13 -13.24
N SER A 59 6.18 -16.30 -13.26
CA SER A 59 6.22 -17.20 -12.09
C SER A 59 6.94 -16.55 -10.91
N LEU A 60 8.03 -15.80 -11.16
CA LEU A 60 8.76 -15.09 -10.13
C LEU A 60 7.95 -13.91 -9.56
N MET A 61 7.19 -13.20 -10.39
CA MET A 61 6.24 -12.19 -9.92
C MET A 61 5.13 -12.81 -9.07
N ALA A 62 4.50 -13.89 -9.54
CA ALA A 62 3.46 -14.61 -8.80
C ALA A 62 3.97 -15.13 -7.46
N ALA A 63 5.18 -15.69 -7.42
CA ALA A 63 5.82 -16.16 -6.18
C ALA A 63 6.06 -15.00 -5.19
N ARG A 64 6.54 -13.84 -5.67
CA ARG A 64 6.73 -12.65 -4.83
C ARG A 64 5.41 -12.15 -4.25
N THR A 65 4.36 -12.11 -5.06
CA THR A 65 3.02 -11.73 -4.61
C THR A 65 2.45 -12.72 -3.60
N ALA A 66 2.62 -14.02 -3.83
CA ALA A 66 2.16 -15.06 -2.91
C ALA A 66 2.90 -15.03 -1.56
N VAL A 67 4.23 -14.78 -1.57
CA VAL A 67 5.00 -14.59 -0.34
C VAL A 67 4.51 -13.37 0.43
N ARG A 68 4.33 -12.22 -0.24
CA ARG A 68 3.78 -11.01 0.39
C ARG A 68 2.40 -11.25 0.98
N ARG A 69 1.51 -11.91 0.23
CA ARG A 69 0.18 -12.29 0.69
C ARG A 69 0.23 -13.22 1.90
N LYS A 70 1.13 -14.22 1.91
CA LYS A 70 1.30 -15.11 3.06
C LYS A 70 1.83 -14.35 4.28
N THR A 71 2.82 -13.47 4.10
CA THR A 71 3.31 -12.58 5.16
C THR A 71 2.20 -11.66 5.67
N ARG A 72 1.30 -11.19 4.80
CA ARG A 72 0.08 -10.47 5.19
C ARG A 72 -0.85 -11.36 6.01
N GLU A 73 -1.21 -12.55 5.54
CA GLU A 73 -2.11 -13.45 6.26
C GLU A 73 -1.52 -13.85 7.63
N GLU A 74 -0.21 -14.05 7.72
CA GLU A 74 0.51 -14.31 8.97
C GLU A 74 0.59 -13.07 9.87
N LYS A 75 0.84 -11.88 9.32
CA LYS A 75 0.81 -10.61 10.07
C LYS A 75 -0.59 -10.26 10.55
N THR A 76 -1.62 -10.39 9.73
CA THR A 76 -3.02 -10.18 10.14
C THR A 76 -3.43 -11.23 11.15
N ALA A 77 -3.05 -12.51 11.01
CA ALA A 77 -3.33 -13.54 12.02
C ALA A 77 -2.56 -13.30 13.33
N THR A 78 -1.37 -12.71 13.27
CA THR A 78 -0.59 -12.31 14.44
C THR A 78 -1.20 -11.07 15.06
N GLU A 79 -1.48 -10.02 14.29
CA GLU A 79 -2.18 -8.80 14.72
C GLU A 79 -3.56 -9.11 15.30
N SER A 80 -4.33 -10.06 14.77
CA SER A 80 -5.59 -10.51 15.38
C SER A 80 -5.40 -11.29 16.69
N LYS A 81 -4.22 -11.88 16.94
CA LYS A 81 -3.87 -12.54 18.21
C LYS A 81 -3.21 -11.59 19.22
N THR A 82 -2.52 -10.55 18.76
CA THR A 82 -1.96 -9.48 19.60
C THR A 82 -2.94 -8.32 19.79
N GLN A 83 -4.02 -8.25 19.01
CA GLN A 83 -5.22 -7.43 19.27
C GLN A 83 -6.12 -8.10 20.30
N THR A 84 -5.54 -8.47 21.43
CA THR A 84 -6.16 -8.19 22.74
C THR A 84 -5.72 -6.80 23.22
N THR A 85 -5.57 -5.85 22.31
CA THR A 85 -5.90 -4.46 22.63
C THR A 85 -7.41 -4.36 22.55
N ASP A 86 -8.03 -4.32 23.72
CA ASP A 86 -9.42 -4.00 23.93
C ASP A 86 -9.93 -3.01 22.86
N PRO A 87 -10.95 -3.34 22.04
CA PRO A 87 -11.50 -2.40 21.06
C PRO A 87 -12.07 -1.14 21.71
N GLU A 88 -12.16 -1.09 23.04
CA GLU A 88 -12.54 0.09 23.82
C GLU A 88 -11.41 1.10 24.05
N ASN A 89 -10.12 0.78 23.81
CA ASN A 89 -9.03 1.70 24.12
C ASN A 89 -8.00 1.82 22.97
N PRO A 90 -8.26 2.64 21.93
CA PRO A 90 -7.17 3.12 21.07
C PRO A 90 -6.06 3.70 21.96
N PRO A 91 -4.78 3.72 21.53
CA PRO A 91 -3.71 4.33 22.31
C PRO A 91 -4.22 5.70 22.76
N ASN A 92 -4.47 5.82 24.07
CA ASN A 92 -5.23 6.92 24.61
C ASN A 92 -4.31 8.12 24.50
N TYR A 93 -4.38 8.82 23.38
CA TYR A 93 -3.71 10.09 23.24
C TYR A 93 -4.45 11.01 24.21
N VAL A 94 -4.01 11.04 25.46
CA VAL A 94 -4.57 11.88 26.52
C VAL A 94 -4.65 13.34 26.03
N ILE A 95 -3.71 13.74 25.18
CA ILE A 95 -3.68 15.02 24.48
C ILE A 95 -4.88 15.24 23.55
N LEU A 96 -5.34 14.22 22.81
CA LEU A 96 -6.50 14.35 21.92
C LEU A 96 -7.73 14.81 22.69
N HIS A 97 -7.95 14.31 23.90
CA HIS A 97 -9.08 14.71 24.73
C HIS A 97 -9.00 16.18 25.19
N LYS A 98 -7.79 16.73 25.33
CA LYS A 98 -7.56 18.15 25.68
C LYS A 98 -7.65 19.11 24.50
N LEU A 99 -7.64 18.61 23.26
CA LEU A 99 -7.71 19.43 22.06
C LEU A 99 -9.16 19.71 21.64
N PRO A 100 -9.46 20.92 21.11
CA PRO A 100 -10.70 21.16 20.39
C PRO A 100 -10.87 20.20 19.21
N LYS A 101 -12.11 19.83 18.87
CA LYS A 101 -12.42 18.87 17.78
C LYS A 101 -11.77 19.22 16.44
N SER A 102 -11.65 20.52 16.12
CA SER A 102 -11.00 21.02 14.91
C SER A 102 -9.48 20.75 14.88
N ALA A 103 -8.82 20.82 16.03
CA ALA A 103 -7.40 20.53 16.20
C ALA A 103 -7.13 19.02 16.30
N GLN A 104 -8.04 18.24 16.91
CA GLN A 104 -7.96 16.79 16.94
C GLN A 104 -7.88 16.19 15.53
N LYS A 105 -8.70 16.67 14.59
CA LYS A 105 -8.67 16.22 13.19
C LYS A 105 -7.30 16.43 12.55
N VAL A 106 -6.67 17.59 12.77
CA VAL A 106 -5.34 17.92 12.24
C VAL A 106 -4.27 16.99 12.82
N ILE A 107 -4.24 16.78 14.14
CA ILE A 107 -3.27 15.86 14.76
C ILE A 107 -3.44 14.43 14.25
N LYS A 108 -4.69 13.94 14.14
CA LYS A 108 -4.94 12.57 13.68
C LYS A 108 -4.40 12.35 12.27
N LEU A 109 -4.61 13.31 11.37
CA LEU A 109 -4.11 13.24 10.00
C LEU A 109 -2.59 13.38 9.93
N ALA A 110 -1.98 14.25 10.73
CA ALA A 110 -0.52 14.38 10.79
C ALA A 110 0.14 13.10 11.34
N LEU A 111 -0.47 12.48 12.36
CA LEU A 111 -0.04 11.19 12.90
C LEU A 111 -0.25 10.05 11.91
N ALA A 112 -1.26 10.14 11.03
CA ALA A 112 -1.44 9.24 9.89
C ALA A 112 -0.46 9.51 8.74
N GLY A 113 0.27 10.63 8.78
CA GLY A 113 1.37 10.93 7.88
C GLY A 113 1.07 11.85 6.71
N LEU A 114 -0.10 12.47 6.71
CA LEU A 114 -0.42 13.50 5.73
C LEU A 114 0.44 14.75 5.97
N ASN A 115 0.85 15.40 4.88
CA ASN A 115 1.55 16.68 4.96
C ASN A 115 0.57 17.85 5.10
N GLN A 116 1.12 19.06 5.27
CA GLN A 116 0.36 20.28 5.47
C GLN A 116 -0.65 20.56 4.35
N ASP A 117 -0.26 20.41 3.09
CA ASP A 117 -1.13 20.77 1.97
C ASP A 117 -2.25 19.74 1.79
N GLU A 118 -1.95 18.45 1.98
CA GLU A 118 -2.94 17.37 1.99
C GLU A 118 -3.97 17.55 3.10
N ILE A 119 -3.53 17.87 4.33
CA ILE A 119 -4.44 18.14 5.45
C ILE A 119 -5.32 19.35 5.13
N ARG A 120 -4.76 20.40 4.53
CA ARG A 120 -5.50 21.61 4.18
C ARG A 120 -6.54 21.34 3.10
N GLN A 121 -6.18 20.62 2.04
CA GLN A 121 -7.11 20.25 0.98
C GLN A 121 -8.24 19.37 1.53
N LEU A 122 -7.89 18.31 2.28
CA LEU A 122 -8.86 17.36 2.83
C LEU A 122 -9.84 18.00 3.81
N LEU A 123 -9.35 18.90 4.68
CA LEU A 123 -10.18 19.61 5.66
C LEU A 123 -10.75 20.93 5.14
N LYS A 124 -10.52 21.27 3.86
CA LYS A 124 -10.91 22.53 3.21
C LYS A 124 -10.50 23.77 4.03
N LEU A 125 -9.23 23.85 4.42
CA LEU A 125 -8.68 24.90 5.28
C LEU A 125 -7.87 25.93 4.53
N SER A 126 -8.12 27.20 4.86
CA SER A 126 -7.21 28.29 4.51
C SER A 126 -5.86 28.11 5.24
N PRO A 127 -4.76 28.69 4.70
CA PRO A 127 -3.46 28.70 5.38
C PRO A 127 -3.52 29.29 6.80
N THR A 128 -4.38 30.29 7.02
CA THR A 128 -4.57 30.93 8.33
C THR A 128 -5.28 30.01 9.30
N ALA A 129 -6.36 29.34 8.89
CA ALA A 129 -7.09 28.39 9.72
C ALA A 129 -6.22 27.18 10.12
N PHE A 130 -5.39 26.68 9.20
CA PHE A 130 -4.45 25.61 9.49
C PHE A 130 -3.38 26.05 10.52
N ARG A 131 -2.79 27.23 10.34
CA ARG A 131 -1.83 27.81 11.30
C ARG A 131 -2.44 28.01 12.68
N GLN A 132 -3.67 28.53 12.77
CA GLN A 132 -4.38 28.67 14.05
C GLN A 132 -4.53 27.33 14.76
N ARG A 133 -4.93 26.26 14.03
CA ARG A 133 -5.06 24.92 14.61
C ARG A 133 -3.72 24.36 15.08
N LEU A 134 -2.64 24.54 14.32
CA LEU A 134 -1.28 24.17 14.74
C LEU A 134 -0.85 24.93 16.01
N THR A 135 -1.16 26.22 16.10
CA THR A 135 -0.85 27.02 17.30
C THR A 135 -1.63 26.51 18.50
N THR A 136 -2.92 26.19 18.36
CA THR A 136 -3.72 25.57 19.42
C THR A 136 -3.11 24.24 19.88
N ILE A 137 -2.69 23.40 18.93
CA ILE A 137 -2.04 22.13 19.22
C ILE A 137 -0.77 22.35 20.05
N ARG A 138 0.12 23.25 19.61
CA ARG A 138 1.37 23.54 20.29
C ARG A 138 1.14 24.08 21.71
N LYS A 139 0.17 24.97 21.89
CA LYS A 139 -0.20 25.48 23.22
C LYS A 139 -0.63 24.35 24.14
N VAL A 140 -1.57 23.51 23.69
CA VAL A 140 -2.04 22.38 24.51
C VAL A 140 -0.90 21.41 24.85
N ILE A 141 0.04 21.15 23.95
CA ILE A 141 1.20 20.30 24.23
C ILE A 141 2.14 20.96 25.26
N ASN A 142 2.35 22.27 25.15
CA ASN A 142 3.22 23.01 26.07
C ASN A 142 2.63 23.15 27.48
N ASP A 143 1.30 23.19 27.59
CA ASP A 143 0.57 23.28 28.86
C ASP A 143 0.47 21.92 29.59
N LEU A 144 1.06 20.86 29.03
CA LEU A 144 1.08 19.54 29.68
C LEU A 144 2.17 19.45 30.75
N PRO A 145 1.90 18.68 31.81
CA PRO A 145 2.94 18.11 32.67
C PRO A 145 4.08 17.45 31.87
N GLU A 146 5.31 17.57 32.36
CA GLU A 146 6.53 17.14 31.66
C GLU A 146 6.49 15.66 31.26
N ASP A 147 6.04 14.81 32.18
CA ASP A 147 5.84 13.38 32.00
C ASP A 147 4.91 13.06 30.81
N LEU A 148 3.74 13.71 30.76
CA LEU A 148 2.77 13.53 29.67
C LEU A 148 3.26 14.11 28.34
N ARG A 149 4.08 15.16 28.39
CA ARG A 149 4.67 15.76 27.19
C ARG A 149 5.72 14.83 26.59
N VAL A 150 6.60 14.25 27.41
CA VAL A 150 7.61 13.28 26.98
C VAL A 150 6.93 12.04 26.39
N GLU A 151 5.91 11.50 27.05
CA GLU A 151 5.15 10.35 26.56
C GLU A 151 4.53 10.62 25.18
N ALA A 152 3.88 11.77 25.02
CA ALA A 152 3.24 12.11 23.75
C ALA A 152 4.22 12.31 22.60
N VAL A 153 5.39 12.90 22.86
CA VAL A 153 6.44 13.05 21.87
C VAL A 153 7.02 11.69 21.51
N ALA A 154 7.33 10.85 22.50
CA ALA A 154 7.82 9.48 22.28
C ALA A 154 6.85 8.65 21.45
N MET A 155 5.54 8.73 21.73
CA MET A 155 4.50 8.04 20.97
C MET A 155 4.36 8.57 19.53
N ALA A 156 4.55 9.87 19.30
CA ALA A 156 4.56 10.44 17.96
C ALA A 156 5.76 9.93 17.14
N TYR A 157 6.93 9.80 17.76
CA TYR A 157 8.12 9.19 17.14
C TYR A 157 7.93 7.70 16.89
N TYR A 158 7.45 6.93 17.88
CA TYR A 158 7.16 5.51 17.73
C TYR A 158 6.21 5.25 16.55
N LYS A 159 5.14 6.05 16.42
CA LYS A 159 4.19 5.93 15.30
C LYS A 159 4.80 6.34 13.96
N ARG A 160 5.82 7.21 13.95
CA ARG A 160 6.54 7.60 12.74
C ARG A 160 7.50 6.49 12.29
N GLU A 161 8.24 5.90 13.22
CA GLU A 161 9.20 4.81 12.98
C GLU A 161 8.48 3.51 12.59
N ASN A 162 7.31 3.23 13.16
CA ASN A 162 6.50 2.07 12.82
C ASN A 162 5.54 2.30 11.64
N ARG A 163 5.68 3.41 10.90
CA ARG A 163 5.07 3.46 9.57
C ARG A 163 5.86 2.48 8.73
N HIS A 164 5.19 1.55 8.04
CA HIS A 164 5.83 0.52 7.23
C HIS A 164 6.98 1.08 6.39
N ASP A 165 8.22 0.96 6.89
CA ASP A 165 9.45 1.43 6.24
C ASP A 165 9.72 0.73 4.90
N ASP A 166 9.03 -0.38 4.67
CA ASP A 166 9.13 -1.17 3.44
C ASP A 166 8.37 -0.53 2.26
N LEU A 167 7.47 0.42 2.55
CA LEU A 167 6.77 1.18 1.52
C LEU A 167 7.49 2.48 1.27
N ALA A 168 8.04 2.64 0.07
CA ALA A 168 8.57 3.92 -0.40
C ALA A 168 7.42 4.93 -0.63
N LEU A 169 6.83 5.45 0.45
CA LEU A 169 5.67 6.35 0.43
C LEU A 169 5.89 7.55 -0.47
N GLY A 170 7.12 8.06 -0.56
CA GLY A 170 7.49 9.13 -1.50
C GLY A 170 7.45 8.72 -2.98
N LEU A 171 7.70 7.45 -3.32
CA LEU A 171 7.52 6.91 -4.67
C LEU A 171 6.05 6.65 -4.96
N ILE A 172 5.33 6.05 -4.01
CA ILE A 172 3.88 5.81 -4.08
C ILE A 172 3.14 7.13 -4.32
N ARG A 173 3.46 8.17 -3.54
CA ARG A 173 2.91 9.51 -3.70
C ARG A 173 3.21 10.10 -5.08
N ARG A 174 4.47 10.04 -5.55
CA ARG A 174 4.83 10.53 -6.89
C ARG A 174 4.10 9.79 -8.00
N ALA A 175 3.87 8.49 -7.83
CA ALA A 175 3.11 7.69 -8.78
C ALA A 175 1.62 8.08 -8.77
N LEU A 176 1.01 8.21 -7.58
CA LEU A 176 -0.39 8.63 -7.44
C LEU A 176 -0.63 10.03 -8.01
N LEU A 177 0.23 11.00 -7.70
CA LEU A 177 0.13 12.36 -8.23
C LEU A 177 0.24 12.45 -9.75
N ARG A 178 0.86 11.48 -10.43
CA ARG A 178 0.88 11.44 -11.91
C ARG A 178 -0.43 10.94 -12.50
N VAL A 179 -1.22 10.18 -11.74
CA VAL A 179 -2.46 9.56 -12.22
C VAL A 179 -3.69 10.35 -11.79
N LEU A 180 -3.64 11.01 -10.64
CA LEU A 180 -4.66 11.96 -10.20
C LEU A 180 -4.67 13.16 -11.15
N ARG A 181 -5.74 13.29 -11.94
CA ARG A 181 -5.89 14.36 -12.95
C ARG A 181 -6.68 15.54 -12.42
N ASP A 182 -7.68 15.27 -11.59
CA ASP A 182 -8.57 16.26 -10.99
C ASP A 182 -8.31 16.42 -9.49
N GLU A 183 -8.54 17.63 -8.96
CA GLU A 183 -8.35 17.92 -7.52
C GLU A 183 -9.35 17.21 -6.61
N GLU A 184 -10.39 16.58 -7.18
CA GLU A 184 -11.43 15.86 -6.44
C GLU A 184 -11.18 14.35 -6.35
N ASP A 185 -10.23 13.80 -7.11
CA ASP A 185 -9.86 12.38 -7.04
C ASP A 185 -9.01 12.10 -5.78
N ILE A 186 -9.22 10.94 -5.16
CA ILE A 186 -8.46 10.50 -3.98
C ILE A 186 -7.58 9.33 -4.35
N GLY A 187 -6.26 9.49 -4.18
CA GLY A 187 -5.27 8.42 -4.31
C GLY A 187 -4.88 7.86 -2.95
N SER A 188 -4.84 6.53 -2.84
CA SER A 188 -4.34 5.82 -1.65
C SER A 188 -3.55 4.58 -2.07
N HIS A 189 -3.09 3.80 -1.10
CA HIS A 189 -2.50 2.50 -1.36
C HIS A 189 -2.94 1.47 -0.33
N ASP A 190 -2.99 0.19 -0.73
CA ASP A 190 -3.10 -0.93 0.20
C ASP A 190 -1.76 -1.08 0.98
N PRO A 191 -1.71 -1.65 2.20
CA PRO A 191 -0.49 -2.15 2.85
C PRO A 191 0.52 -2.88 1.95
N ASP A 192 0.09 -3.48 0.83
CA ASP A 192 0.98 -4.11 -0.16
C ASP A 192 1.66 -3.11 -1.14
N GLY A 193 1.29 -1.82 -1.07
CA GLY A 193 1.77 -0.74 -1.94
C GLY A 193 1.03 -0.62 -3.27
N HIS A 194 -0.04 -1.41 -3.45
CA HIS A 194 -0.92 -1.28 -4.61
C HIS A 194 -1.66 0.05 -4.58
N LEU A 195 -1.60 0.80 -5.66
CA LEU A 195 -2.23 2.10 -5.77
C LEU A 195 -3.75 1.95 -5.98
N LEU A 196 -4.51 2.66 -5.18
CA LEU A 196 -5.96 2.77 -5.26
C LEU A 196 -6.32 4.20 -5.65
N ILE A 197 -7.22 4.36 -6.62
CA ILE A 197 -7.71 5.67 -7.05
C ILE A 197 -9.22 5.64 -6.97
N PHE A 198 -9.78 6.57 -6.20
CA PHE A 198 -11.20 6.79 -6.05
C PHE A 198 -11.54 8.04 -6.84
N ARG A 199 -12.28 7.86 -7.95
CA ARG A 199 -12.78 8.95 -8.75
C ARG A 199 -14.15 9.36 -8.26
N LYS A 200 -14.42 10.66 -8.34
CA LYS A 200 -15.74 11.18 -8.09
C LYS A 200 -16.47 11.24 -9.43
N ASP A 201 -17.60 10.55 -9.52
CA ASP A 201 -18.50 10.59 -10.68
C ASP A 201 -19.16 11.97 -10.84
#